data_AF-A0A846BAN0-F1
#
_entry.id   AF-A0A846BAN0-F1
#
_cell.length_a   1.000
_cell.length_b   1.000
_cell.length_c   1.000
_cell.angle_alpha   90.00
_cell.angle_beta   90.00
_cell.angle_gamma   90.00
#
_symmetry.space_group_name_H-M   'P 1'
#
loop_
_entity.id
_entity.type
_entity.pdbx_description
1 polymer ?
#
loop_
_entity_poly.entity_id
_entity_poly.type
_entity_poly.pdbx_seq_one_letter_code
_entity_poly.pdbx_strand_id
1 'polypeptide(L)'
;MSLGHRGVLPVDVTDGTVDLTLLSNNLEAADGSQVTLLPVVVEDGHVVPAGGTITVDLTDGIDSPRLVDNQTDSEEILGTSGNDQLNGTGDNETIRGFAGDDQINGNGGIDLLLGGGGNDTIAGSAQSDFLDGGADNDLLFGNGGGDVIFGGSGNDGLYGGSAADYLNGGEGADTLYGNGGLDTLIGGAGDDIIYGGSQADEILGGDGDDLIFANGGEDTIIGGGGNDTIYGGSQADQIFGGDGNDLIYANGGDDLINGGNGIDNIWLGGGETVVLDATDSGYDIINNFQLGQTTFVVGDVNTLSFADGANGAEIYQGGNLLATVSWQTASTFANNVNDIFV
;
A
#
# COMPACT_ATOMS: atom_id res chain seq x y z
N MET A 1 -8.48 8.20 -50.61
CA MET A 1 -8.98 9.59 -50.48
C MET A 1 -9.55 9.70 -49.10
N SER A 2 -8.98 10.58 -48.28
CA SER A 2 -9.50 10.92 -46.96
C SER A 2 -10.93 11.47 -47.11
N LEU A 3 -11.89 10.88 -46.40
CA LEU A 3 -13.22 11.45 -46.22
C LEU A 3 -13.37 11.79 -44.75
N GLY A 4 -13.00 13.03 -44.41
CA GLY A 4 -13.32 13.61 -43.12
C GLY A 4 -14.82 13.77 -42.97
N HIS A 5 -15.38 13.17 -41.92
CA HIS A 5 -16.68 13.55 -41.40
C HIS A 5 -16.43 14.14 -40.02
N ARG A 6 -16.41 15.48 -39.95
CA ARG A 6 -16.52 16.22 -38.69
C ARG A 6 -17.96 16.66 -38.59
N GLY A 7 -18.76 15.93 -37.82
CA GLY A 7 -20.12 16.31 -37.48
C GLY A 7 -20.30 16.22 -35.97
N VAL A 8 -20.11 17.33 -35.27
CA VAL A 8 -20.59 17.46 -33.90
C VAL A 8 -22.07 17.86 -34.02
N LEU A 9 -22.98 16.94 -33.68
CA LEU A 9 -24.40 17.24 -33.64
C LEU A 9 -24.83 17.34 -32.18
N PRO A 10 -25.24 18.52 -31.69
CA PRO A 10 -25.82 18.62 -30.36
C PRO A 10 -27.14 17.85 -30.35
N VAL A 11 -27.26 16.88 -29.45
CA VAL A 11 -28.51 16.17 -29.21
C VAL A 11 -29.20 16.82 -28.01
N ASP A 12 -30.45 17.25 -28.19
CA ASP A 12 -31.25 17.87 -27.13
C ASP A 12 -31.86 16.76 -26.26
N VAL A 13 -31.37 16.63 -25.02
CA VAL A 13 -31.89 15.67 -24.05
C VAL A 13 -33.08 16.30 -23.34
N THR A 14 -34.27 16.10 -23.91
CA THR A 14 -35.53 16.42 -23.24
C THR A 14 -36.06 15.16 -22.55
N ASP A 15 -36.10 15.19 -21.22
CA ASP A 15 -36.70 14.15 -20.35
C ASP A 15 -35.90 12.85 -20.14
N GLY A 16 -34.55 12.92 -20.20
CA GLY A 16 -33.67 11.78 -19.89
C GLY A 16 -33.69 10.65 -20.93
N THR A 17 -34.42 10.84 -22.05
CA THR A 17 -34.36 9.97 -23.22
C THR A 17 -33.65 10.67 -24.35
N VAL A 18 -32.66 10.00 -24.94
CA VAL A 18 -31.99 10.47 -26.16
C VAL A 18 -32.89 10.11 -27.35
N ASP A 19 -33.57 11.09 -27.93
CA ASP A 19 -34.35 10.87 -29.14
C ASP A 19 -33.44 10.82 -30.38
N LEU A 20 -32.98 9.60 -30.71
CA LEU A 20 -32.16 9.33 -31.89
C LEU A 20 -32.97 9.37 -33.21
N THR A 21 -34.30 9.58 -33.18
CA THR A 21 -35.11 9.64 -34.40
C THR A 21 -34.84 10.88 -35.25
N LEU A 22 -34.17 11.89 -34.69
CA LEU A 22 -33.69 13.06 -35.44
C LEU A 22 -32.38 12.80 -36.20
N LEU A 23 -31.61 11.75 -35.85
CA LEU A 23 -30.35 11.39 -36.51
C LEU A 23 -30.56 10.56 -37.78
N SER A 24 -31.63 9.74 -37.84
CA SER A 24 -31.92 8.89 -38.99
C SER A 24 -32.25 9.66 -40.28
N ASN A 25 -32.59 10.95 -40.16
CA ASN A 25 -33.05 11.77 -41.29
C ASN A 25 -31.96 12.68 -41.89
N ASN A 26 -30.76 12.76 -41.30
CA ASN A 26 -29.73 13.72 -41.71
C ASN A 26 -28.31 13.15 -41.91
N LEU A 27 -28.11 11.82 -41.78
CA LEU A 27 -26.85 11.17 -42.15
C LEU A 27 -26.98 10.44 -43.50
N GLU A 28 -26.52 11.08 -44.57
CA GLU A 28 -26.21 10.42 -45.84
C GLU A 28 -24.71 10.15 -45.90
N ALA A 29 -24.32 8.91 -46.22
CA ALA A 29 -22.94 8.64 -46.59
C ALA A 29 -22.59 9.40 -47.88
N ALA A 30 -21.32 9.71 -48.12
CA ALA A 30 -20.89 10.47 -49.29
C ALA A 30 -21.22 9.79 -50.65
N ASP A 31 -21.61 8.52 -50.63
CA ASP A 31 -22.10 7.76 -51.78
C ASP A 31 -23.64 7.72 -51.90
N GLY A 32 -24.35 8.44 -51.02
CA GLY A 32 -25.81 8.51 -50.97
C GLY A 32 -26.49 7.29 -50.34
N SER A 33 -25.74 6.40 -49.70
CA SER A 33 -26.34 5.30 -48.92
C SER A 33 -26.88 5.81 -47.58
N GLN A 34 -28.03 5.26 -47.16
CA GLN A 34 -28.61 5.54 -45.85
C GLN A 34 -27.74 4.90 -44.77
N VAL A 35 -27.27 5.70 -43.83
CA VAL A 35 -26.62 5.19 -42.62
C VAL A 35 -27.72 4.67 -41.70
N THR A 36 -27.79 3.35 -41.55
CA THR A 36 -28.67 2.75 -40.54
C THR A 36 -27.96 2.80 -39.21
N LEU A 37 -28.32 3.75 -38.35
CA LEU A 37 -27.91 3.68 -36.96
C LEU A 37 -28.66 2.51 -36.33
N LEU A 38 -27.92 1.51 -35.84
CA LEU A 38 -28.50 0.55 -34.91
C LEU A 38 -28.98 1.34 -33.69
N PRO A 39 -30.10 0.95 -33.05
CA PRO A 39 -30.49 1.55 -31.79
C PRO A 39 -29.29 1.45 -30.85
N VAL A 40 -28.76 2.60 -30.40
CA VAL A 40 -27.89 2.61 -29.22
C VAL A 40 -28.80 2.17 -28.09
N VAL A 41 -28.68 0.89 -27.72
CA VAL A 41 -29.26 0.44 -26.46
C VAL A 41 -28.37 1.07 -25.41
N VAL A 42 -28.86 2.13 -24.76
CA VAL A 42 -28.30 2.58 -23.49
C VAL A 42 -28.70 1.50 -22.49
N GLU A 43 -27.93 0.41 -22.44
CA GLU A 43 -28.33 -0.78 -21.69
C GLU A 43 -28.02 -0.64 -20.19
N ASP A 44 -27.32 0.42 -19.76
CA ASP A 44 -26.80 0.45 -18.39
C ASP A 44 -26.79 1.85 -17.73
N GLY A 45 -27.95 2.29 -17.25
CA GLY A 45 -28.04 3.26 -16.14
C GLY A 45 -27.53 4.70 -16.36
N HIS A 46 -26.98 5.06 -17.51
CA HIS A 46 -26.45 6.40 -17.79
C HIS A 46 -27.58 7.45 -17.83
N VAL A 47 -27.58 8.36 -16.85
CA VAL A 47 -28.49 9.51 -16.79
C VAL A 47 -27.78 10.73 -17.36
N VAL A 48 -28.11 11.10 -18.60
CA VAL A 48 -27.67 12.39 -19.17
C VAL A 48 -28.60 13.50 -18.64
N PRO A 49 -28.09 14.49 -17.89
CA PRO A 49 -28.92 15.58 -17.37
C PRO A 49 -29.53 16.39 -18.52
N ALA A 50 -30.69 17.01 -18.26
CA ALA A 50 -31.34 17.88 -19.23
C ALA A 50 -30.39 19.03 -19.65
N GLY A 51 -30.01 19.06 -20.94
CA GLY A 51 -29.07 20.02 -21.52
C GLY A 51 -27.65 19.52 -21.77
N GLY A 52 -27.32 18.28 -21.41
CA GLY A 52 -26.05 17.63 -21.78
C GLY A 52 -25.97 17.29 -23.27
N THR A 53 -24.76 17.22 -23.83
CA THR A 53 -24.53 16.80 -25.22
C THR A 53 -23.75 15.51 -25.27
N ILE A 54 -24.30 14.50 -25.96
CA ILE A 54 -23.58 13.27 -26.29
C ILE A 54 -22.78 13.49 -27.57
N THR A 55 -21.47 13.26 -27.53
CA THR A 55 -20.62 13.29 -28.73
C THR A 55 -20.33 11.86 -29.17
N VAL A 56 -20.72 11.49 -30.39
CA VAL A 56 -20.38 10.19 -30.99
C VAL A 56 -19.24 10.42 -31.98
N ASP A 57 -18.04 9.98 -31.63
CA ASP A 57 -16.91 9.94 -32.57
C ASP A 57 -16.99 8.67 -33.41
N LEU A 58 -17.02 8.84 -34.74
CA LEU A 58 -17.11 7.74 -35.72
C LEU A 58 -15.80 7.57 -36.51
N THR A 59 -14.68 8.14 -36.03
CA THR A 59 -13.45 8.26 -36.84
C THR A 59 -12.50 7.07 -36.77
N ASP A 60 -12.69 6.09 -35.88
CA ASP A 60 -11.73 5.00 -35.65
C ASP A 60 -12.21 3.59 -36.07
N GLY A 61 -13.49 3.42 -36.41
CA GLY A 61 -13.98 2.18 -37.03
C GLY A 61 -13.92 0.95 -36.11
N ILE A 62 -13.85 1.15 -34.79
CA ILE A 62 -14.06 0.11 -33.80
C ILE A 62 -15.40 0.38 -33.11
N ASP A 63 -16.27 -0.62 -33.13
CA ASP A 63 -17.54 -0.64 -32.40
C ASP A 63 -17.30 -0.35 -30.91
N SER A 64 -17.49 0.90 -30.48
CA SER A 64 -18.14 1.29 -29.23
C SER A 64 -18.26 2.82 -29.19
N PRO A 65 -19.47 3.41 -29.13
CA PRO A 65 -19.63 4.84 -28.93
C PRO A 65 -19.06 5.24 -27.57
N ARG A 66 -17.92 5.94 -27.57
CA ARG A 66 -17.34 6.52 -26.35
C ARG A 66 -18.15 7.74 -25.94
N LEU A 67 -18.82 7.68 -24.79
CA LEU A 67 -19.47 8.84 -24.19
C LEU A 67 -18.37 9.76 -23.65
N VAL A 68 -18.00 10.76 -24.44
CA VAL A 68 -17.20 11.88 -23.93
C VAL A 68 -18.22 12.91 -23.45
N ASP A 69 -18.44 12.95 -22.12
CA ASP A 69 -19.15 14.06 -21.53
C ASP A 69 -18.30 15.32 -21.68
N ASN A 70 -18.90 16.36 -22.23
CA ASN A 70 -18.28 17.66 -22.39
C ASN A 70 -18.77 18.59 -21.27
N GLN A 71 -18.83 18.09 -20.04
CA GLN A 71 -18.93 18.96 -18.88
C GLN A 71 -17.55 19.54 -18.62
N THR A 72 -17.47 20.84 -18.88
CA THR A 72 -16.38 21.71 -18.42
C THR A 72 -16.53 22.09 -16.94
N ASP A 73 -17.35 21.37 -16.19
CA ASP A 73 -17.50 21.51 -14.75
C ASP A 73 -17.29 20.10 -14.17
N SER A 74 -16.15 19.94 -13.49
CA SER A 74 -15.78 18.91 -12.50
C SER A 74 -16.94 18.04 -12.02
N GLU A 75 -16.74 16.72 -11.89
CA GLU A 75 -16.94 16.03 -10.60
C GLU A 75 -16.96 14.50 -10.77
N GLU A 76 -17.38 13.92 -11.90
CA GLU A 76 -17.59 12.46 -11.99
C GLU A 76 -17.37 11.84 -13.38
N ILE A 77 -16.51 10.82 -13.48
CA ILE A 77 -16.28 9.95 -14.64
C ILE A 77 -16.65 8.52 -14.24
N LEU A 78 -17.50 7.86 -15.03
CA LEU A 78 -18.04 6.54 -14.71
C LEU A 78 -17.69 5.53 -15.80
N GLY A 79 -17.15 4.39 -15.38
CA GLY A 79 -17.02 3.16 -16.14
C GLY A 79 -18.32 2.36 -16.19
N THR A 80 -18.19 1.11 -16.59
CA THR A 80 -19.23 0.13 -16.85
C THR A 80 -18.95 -1.13 -16.03
N SER A 81 -19.55 -2.27 -16.39
CA SER A 81 -19.25 -3.55 -15.75
C SER A 81 -18.21 -4.39 -16.50
N GLY A 82 -17.54 -3.80 -17.49
CA GLY A 82 -16.45 -4.42 -18.22
C GLY A 82 -15.23 -3.52 -18.22
N ASN A 83 -14.12 -4.07 -18.73
CA ASN A 83 -12.81 -3.43 -18.69
C ASN A 83 -12.78 -2.08 -19.43
N ASP A 84 -12.60 -1.00 -18.69
CA ASP A 84 -12.66 0.37 -19.14
C ASP A 84 -11.29 1.08 -19.16
N GLN A 85 -11.21 2.15 -19.93
CA GLN A 85 -10.08 3.09 -19.92
C GLN A 85 -10.59 4.49 -19.56
N LEU A 86 -10.38 4.88 -18.32
CA LEU A 86 -10.90 6.11 -17.73
C LEU A 86 -9.74 7.10 -17.52
N ASN A 87 -9.90 8.32 -18.03
CA ASN A 87 -8.88 9.36 -17.91
C ASN A 87 -9.52 10.65 -17.39
N GLY A 88 -9.04 11.11 -16.24
CA GLY A 88 -9.30 12.43 -15.67
C GLY A 88 -8.63 13.56 -16.44
N THR A 89 -8.71 14.76 -15.91
CA THR A 89 -8.21 15.98 -16.53
C THR A 89 -7.10 16.62 -15.71
N GLY A 90 -7.09 17.95 -15.56
CA GLY A 90 -6.21 18.63 -14.61
C GLY A 90 -7.00 19.26 -13.46
N ASP A 91 -8.31 19.01 -13.41
CA ASP A 91 -9.23 19.47 -12.39
C ASP A 91 -9.50 18.32 -11.41
N ASN A 92 -10.18 18.59 -10.31
CA ASN A 92 -10.49 17.54 -9.33
C ASN A 92 -11.67 16.70 -9.79
N GLU A 93 -11.51 15.39 -9.91
CA GLU A 93 -12.56 14.47 -10.35
C GLU A 93 -12.79 13.29 -9.40
N THR A 94 -14.01 12.74 -9.44
CA THR A 94 -14.28 11.37 -8.99
C THR A 94 -14.30 10.45 -10.20
N ILE A 95 -13.53 9.37 -10.20
CA ILE A 95 -13.54 8.37 -11.27
C ILE A 95 -13.92 7.02 -10.66
N ARG A 96 -14.88 6.30 -11.26
CA ARG A 96 -15.29 4.97 -10.81
C ARG A 96 -15.25 3.96 -11.94
N GLY A 97 -14.51 2.87 -11.77
CA GLY A 97 -14.45 1.73 -12.70
C GLY A 97 -15.70 0.84 -12.63
N PHE A 98 -16.11 0.51 -11.40
CA PHE A 98 -17.15 -0.46 -11.03
C PHE A 98 -16.72 -1.91 -11.13
N ALA A 99 -16.91 -2.59 -12.25
CA ALA A 99 -16.54 -3.99 -12.38
C ALA A 99 -15.80 -4.21 -13.68
N GLY A 100 -14.89 -5.17 -13.72
CA GLY A 100 -14.00 -5.37 -14.86
C GLY A 100 -12.55 -5.04 -14.48
N ASP A 101 -11.61 -5.39 -15.34
CA ASP A 101 -10.21 -4.99 -15.12
C ASP A 101 -9.99 -3.61 -15.77
N ASP A 102 -10.04 -2.54 -15.00
CA ASP A 102 -10.07 -1.16 -15.45
C ASP A 102 -8.69 -0.50 -15.45
N GLN A 103 -8.51 0.48 -16.34
CA GLN A 103 -7.37 1.38 -16.32
C GLN A 103 -7.84 2.80 -16.02
N ILE A 104 -7.49 3.29 -14.83
CA ILE A 104 -7.90 4.60 -14.32
C ILE A 104 -6.68 5.50 -14.18
N ASN A 105 -6.75 6.70 -14.75
CA ASN A 105 -5.69 7.71 -14.63
C ASN A 105 -6.29 9.06 -14.27
N GLY A 106 -6.00 9.57 -13.06
CA GLY A 106 -6.47 10.88 -12.57
C GLY A 106 -5.83 12.06 -13.31
N ASN A 107 -4.62 11.88 -13.83
CA ASN A 107 -3.78 12.89 -14.49
C ASN A 107 -3.34 14.05 -13.57
N GLY A 108 -4.22 14.98 -13.21
CA GLY A 108 -3.88 16.13 -12.37
C GLY A 108 -5.12 16.67 -11.69
N GLY A 109 -4.94 17.41 -10.60
CA GLY A 109 -6.05 17.69 -9.69
C GLY A 109 -5.96 16.79 -8.45
N ILE A 110 -6.82 17.04 -7.48
CA ILE A 110 -6.99 16.17 -6.30
C ILE A 110 -8.20 15.29 -6.57
N ASP A 111 -7.95 14.02 -6.81
CA ASP A 111 -8.93 13.08 -7.34
C ASP A 111 -9.39 12.04 -6.32
N LEU A 112 -10.57 11.48 -6.59
CA LEU A 112 -11.11 10.28 -5.96
C LEU A 112 -11.21 9.19 -7.02
N LEU A 113 -10.33 8.20 -6.97
CA LEU A 113 -10.22 7.13 -7.96
C LEU A 113 -10.64 5.80 -7.34
N LEU A 114 -11.69 5.18 -7.86
CA LEU A 114 -12.27 3.93 -7.35
C LEU A 114 -12.25 2.87 -8.45
N GLY A 115 -11.53 1.76 -8.26
CA GLY A 115 -11.49 0.62 -9.18
C GLY A 115 -12.82 -0.14 -9.15
N GLY A 116 -13.07 -0.80 -8.03
CA GLY A 116 -14.32 -1.49 -7.75
C GLY A 116 -14.10 -2.99 -7.62
N GLY A 117 -14.30 -3.76 -8.68
CA GLY A 117 -14.05 -5.20 -8.64
C GLY A 117 -13.49 -5.70 -9.95
N GLY A 118 -12.49 -6.57 -9.90
CA GLY A 118 -11.65 -6.92 -11.03
C GLY A 118 -10.23 -6.43 -10.78
N ASN A 119 -9.28 -6.77 -11.66
CA ASN A 119 -7.87 -6.44 -11.42
C ASN A 119 -7.56 -5.08 -12.04
N ASP A 120 -7.70 -4.03 -11.27
CA ASP A 120 -7.62 -2.65 -11.72
C ASP A 120 -6.18 -2.13 -11.71
N THR A 121 -5.91 -1.18 -12.62
CA THR A 121 -4.70 -0.37 -12.59
C THR A 121 -5.08 1.09 -12.44
N ILE A 122 -4.75 1.68 -11.29
CA ILE A 122 -5.14 3.04 -10.92
C ILE A 122 -3.88 3.90 -10.75
N ALA A 123 -3.83 5.04 -11.42
CA ALA A 123 -2.77 6.02 -11.26
C ALA A 123 -3.36 7.39 -10.90
N GLY A 124 -2.91 7.94 -9.78
CA GLY A 124 -3.14 9.33 -9.39
C GLY A 124 -2.25 10.29 -10.18
N SER A 125 -1.90 11.39 -9.54
CA SER A 125 -1.25 12.54 -10.14
C SER A 125 -0.01 12.96 -9.35
N ALA A 126 0.37 14.23 -9.41
CA ALA A 126 1.41 14.79 -8.54
C ALA A 126 0.79 15.58 -7.37
N GLN A 127 -0.51 15.45 -7.15
CA GLN A 127 -1.29 16.09 -6.11
C GLN A 127 -1.81 15.01 -5.16
N SER A 128 -2.29 15.41 -3.98
CA SER A 128 -2.82 14.48 -2.98
C SER A 128 -4.13 13.86 -3.42
N ASP A 129 -4.10 12.60 -3.83
CA ASP A 129 -5.24 11.85 -4.35
C ASP A 129 -5.74 10.79 -3.35
N PHE A 130 -6.97 10.34 -3.56
CA PHE A 130 -7.52 9.16 -2.88
C PHE A 130 -7.73 8.05 -3.91
N LEU A 131 -7.13 6.89 -3.67
CA LEU A 131 -7.24 5.71 -4.52
C LEU A 131 -7.78 4.53 -3.69
N ASP A 132 -8.70 3.76 -4.27
CA ASP A 132 -9.26 2.53 -3.70
C ASP A 132 -9.39 1.49 -4.82
N GLY A 133 -8.67 0.38 -4.71
CA GLY A 133 -8.67 -0.71 -5.68
C GLY A 133 -9.99 -1.47 -5.63
N GLY A 134 -10.34 -1.93 -4.44
CA GLY A 134 -11.62 -2.55 -4.15
C GLY A 134 -11.47 -4.05 -3.97
N ALA A 135 -11.89 -4.84 -4.95
CA ALA A 135 -11.86 -6.30 -4.88
C ALA A 135 -11.10 -6.92 -6.05
N ASP A 136 -10.44 -8.05 -5.78
CA ASP A 136 -9.48 -8.70 -6.66
C ASP A 136 -8.12 -7.97 -6.64
N ASN A 137 -7.17 -8.32 -7.52
CA ASN A 137 -5.77 -7.93 -7.35
C ASN A 137 -5.45 -6.65 -8.12
N ASP A 138 -5.23 -5.57 -7.40
CA ASP A 138 -5.12 -4.23 -7.97
C ASP A 138 -3.68 -3.71 -7.98
N LEU A 139 -3.42 -2.73 -8.84
CA LEU A 139 -2.15 -2.02 -8.95
C LEU A 139 -2.36 -0.51 -8.87
N LEU A 140 -1.96 0.10 -7.77
CA LEU A 140 -2.24 1.49 -7.43
C LEU A 140 -0.96 2.32 -7.33
N PHE A 141 -0.95 3.47 -7.99
CA PHE A 141 0.16 4.43 -7.98
C PHE A 141 -0.32 5.82 -7.56
N GLY A 142 0.05 6.29 -6.37
CA GLY A 142 -0.14 7.69 -5.96
C GLY A 142 0.72 8.65 -6.78
N ASN A 143 1.98 8.25 -7.00
CA ASN A 143 3.06 8.95 -7.70
C ASN A 143 3.68 10.10 -6.88
N GLY A 144 2.96 11.18 -6.63
CA GLY A 144 3.48 12.26 -5.82
C GLY A 144 2.35 13.14 -5.34
N GLY A 145 2.62 13.98 -4.35
CA GLY A 145 1.53 14.39 -3.47
C GLY A 145 1.54 13.49 -2.25
N GLY A 146 0.76 13.85 -1.24
CA GLY A 146 0.54 13.00 -0.07
C GLY A 146 -0.78 12.29 -0.24
N ASP A 147 -0.73 11.03 -0.61
CA ASP A 147 -1.86 10.25 -1.13
C ASP A 147 -2.46 9.35 -0.06
N VAL A 148 -3.71 8.94 -0.27
CA VAL A 148 -4.39 7.92 0.53
C VAL A 148 -4.76 6.77 -0.39
N ILE A 149 -4.19 5.60 -0.15
CA ILE A 149 -4.28 4.45 -1.05
C ILE A 149 -4.77 3.22 -0.27
N PHE A 150 -5.87 2.62 -0.74
CA PHE A 150 -6.42 1.37 -0.23
C PHE A 150 -6.39 0.29 -1.32
N GLY A 151 -5.79 -0.87 -1.04
CA GLY A 151 -5.83 -2.03 -1.93
C GLY A 151 -7.22 -2.64 -1.92
N GLY A 152 -7.66 -3.08 -0.74
CA GLY A 152 -8.99 -3.63 -0.52
C GLY A 152 -8.92 -5.12 -0.21
N SER A 153 -9.53 -5.96 -1.04
CA SER A 153 -9.42 -7.41 -0.90
C SER A 153 -8.76 -8.01 -2.14
N GLY A 154 -7.70 -8.76 -2.00
CA GLY A 154 -6.91 -9.24 -3.12
C GLY A 154 -5.43 -9.20 -2.78
N ASN A 155 -4.56 -9.56 -3.71
CA ASN A 155 -3.12 -9.40 -3.52
C ASN A 155 -2.68 -8.16 -4.30
N ASP A 156 -2.60 -7.03 -3.62
CA ASP A 156 -2.50 -5.71 -4.23
C ASP A 156 -1.07 -5.19 -4.27
N GLY A 157 -0.78 -4.34 -5.25
CA GLY A 157 0.48 -3.61 -5.37
C GLY A 157 0.26 -2.12 -5.19
N LEU A 158 0.75 -1.55 -4.08
CA LEU A 158 0.56 -0.14 -3.73
C LEU A 158 1.89 0.62 -3.76
N TYR A 159 1.89 1.76 -4.46
CA TYR A 159 3.04 2.65 -4.57
C TYR A 159 2.63 4.06 -4.15
N GLY A 160 3.16 4.54 -3.02
CA GLY A 160 2.92 5.89 -2.49
C GLY A 160 3.52 6.93 -3.40
N GLY A 161 4.84 7.12 -3.33
CA GLY A 161 5.49 8.04 -4.24
C GLY A 161 6.68 8.78 -3.65
N SER A 162 6.59 10.11 -3.61
CA SER A 162 7.71 10.96 -3.19
C SER A 162 7.36 11.94 -2.07
N ALA A 163 6.12 11.91 -1.58
CA ALA A 163 5.69 12.67 -0.42
C ALA A 163 5.13 11.74 0.65
N ALA A 164 4.63 12.30 1.75
CA ALA A 164 4.12 11.53 2.86
C ALA A 164 2.74 10.93 2.53
N ASP A 165 2.68 9.60 2.42
CA ASP A 165 1.53 8.85 1.96
C ASP A 165 0.93 7.95 3.05
N TYR A 166 -0.34 7.60 2.90
CA TYR A 166 -1.02 6.58 3.69
C TYR A 166 -1.39 5.41 2.76
N LEU A 167 -0.84 4.23 3.01
CA LEU A 167 -1.12 3.00 2.26
C LEU A 167 -1.70 1.94 3.20
N ASN A 168 -2.75 1.28 2.74
CA ASN A 168 -3.37 0.15 3.43
C ASN A 168 -3.65 -0.97 2.40
N GLY A 169 -2.99 -2.11 2.54
CA GLY A 169 -3.17 -3.27 1.66
C GLY A 169 -4.58 -3.85 1.79
N GLY A 170 -4.93 -4.30 3.00
CA GLY A 170 -6.28 -4.76 3.32
C GLY A 170 -6.32 -6.25 3.59
N GLU A 171 -7.13 -7.01 2.86
CA GLU A 171 -7.15 -8.48 2.94
C GLU A 171 -6.37 -9.07 1.76
N GLY A 172 -5.41 -9.95 2.03
CA GLY A 172 -4.64 -10.70 1.05
C GLY A 172 -3.14 -10.51 1.24
N ALA A 173 -2.33 -11.01 0.31
CA ALA A 173 -0.88 -10.90 0.38
C ALA A 173 -0.42 -9.73 -0.49
N ASP A 174 -0.26 -8.58 0.14
CA ASP A 174 -0.04 -7.30 -0.51
C ASP A 174 1.43 -6.94 -0.62
N THR A 175 1.74 -6.00 -1.51
CA THR A 175 3.07 -5.39 -1.61
C THR A 175 2.97 -3.88 -1.59
N LEU A 176 3.53 -3.26 -0.55
CA LEU A 176 3.48 -1.83 -0.31
C LEU A 176 4.87 -1.18 -0.48
N TYR A 177 4.91 -0.06 -1.18
CA TYR A 177 6.11 0.78 -1.33
C TYR A 177 5.80 2.24 -0.94
N GLY A 178 6.25 2.69 0.23
CA GLY A 178 6.22 4.12 0.61
C GLY A 178 7.15 4.96 -0.27
N ASN A 179 8.36 4.42 -0.51
CA ASN A 179 9.46 5.01 -1.29
C ASN A 179 10.09 6.23 -0.61
N GLY A 180 9.49 7.40 -0.75
CA GLY A 180 10.04 8.63 -0.21
C GLY A 180 8.91 9.44 0.37
N GLY A 181 9.02 9.78 1.63
CA GLY A 181 7.91 10.38 2.34
C GLY A 181 8.12 10.16 3.83
N LEU A 182 7.23 10.68 4.65
CA LEU A 182 7.05 10.14 6.01
C LEU A 182 5.76 9.35 5.93
N ASP A 183 5.88 8.06 5.67
CA ASP A 183 4.75 7.25 5.20
C ASP A 183 4.10 6.50 6.35
N THR A 184 2.81 6.20 6.21
CA THR A 184 2.10 5.24 7.05
C THR A 184 1.72 4.05 6.19
N LEU A 185 2.29 2.89 6.47
CA LEU A 185 2.12 1.67 5.70
C LEU A 185 1.46 0.60 6.58
N ILE A 186 0.33 0.07 6.13
CA ILE A 186 -0.42 -0.98 6.82
C ILE A 186 -0.60 -2.14 5.85
N GLY A 187 -0.01 -3.30 6.13
CA GLY A 187 -0.22 -4.51 5.31
C GLY A 187 -1.67 -4.96 5.38
N GLY A 188 -2.09 -5.39 6.58
CA GLY A 188 -3.48 -5.75 6.84
C GLY A 188 -3.60 -7.20 7.30
N ALA A 189 -4.25 -8.04 6.51
CA ALA A 189 -4.41 -9.46 6.81
C ALA A 189 -3.90 -10.30 5.66
N GLY A 190 -2.92 -11.17 5.88
CA GLY A 190 -2.24 -11.98 4.89
C GLY A 190 -0.74 -11.78 4.99
N ASP A 191 0.03 -12.50 4.17
CA ASP A 191 1.49 -12.45 4.27
C ASP A 191 2.02 -11.30 3.39
N ASP A 192 2.27 -10.14 3.98
CA ASP A 192 2.55 -8.90 3.25
C ASP A 192 4.04 -8.63 3.03
N ILE A 193 4.36 -7.83 2.01
CA ILE A 193 5.71 -7.31 1.78
C ILE A 193 5.69 -5.79 1.82
N ILE A 194 6.36 -5.20 2.80
CA ILE A 194 6.33 -3.75 3.03
C ILE A 194 7.73 -3.15 2.89
N TYR A 195 7.84 -2.12 2.04
CA TYR A 195 9.04 -1.30 1.89
C TYR A 195 8.74 0.13 2.37
N GLY A 196 9.33 0.52 3.49
CA GLY A 196 9.24 1.88 4.08
C GLY A 196 9.74 2.92 3.11
N GLY A 197 11.05 3.14 3.09
CA GLY A 197 11.60 4.12 2.17
C GLY A 197 12.92 4.69 2.60
N SER A 198 13.02 6.02 2.60
CA SER A 198 14.25 6.74 2.91
C SER A 198 14.11 7.78 4.00
N GLN A 199 12.92 7.96 4.57
CA GLN A 199 12.69 8.82 5.74
C GLN A 199 11.93 8.02 6.80
N ALA A 200 11.59 8.68 7.92
CA ALA A 200 10.96 8.04 9.05
C ALA A 200 9.50 7.64 8.76
N ASP A 201 9.25 6.35 8.74
CA ASP A 201 7.96 5.74 8.40
C ASP A 201 7.31 5.07 9.62
N GLU A 202 5.97 5.02 9.62
CA GLU A 202 5.16 4.20 10.51
C GLU A 202 4.70 2.95 9.74
N ILE A 203 5.15 1.77 10.17
CA ILE A 203 4.89 0.50 9.49
C ILE A 203 4.18 -0.47 10.42
N LEU A 204 3.05 -1.01 9.96
CA LEU A 204 2.30 -2.07 10.60
C LEU A 204 2.12 -3.23 9.61
N GLY A 205 2.68 -4.40 9.91
CA GLY A 205 2.48 -5.61 9.11
C GLY A 205 1.02 -6.04 9.14
N GLY A 206 0.55 -6.46 10.31
CA GLY A 206 -0.85 -6.81 10.54
C GLY A 206 -1.00 -8.26 10.99
N ASP A 207 -2.00 -8.98 10.51
CA ASP A 207 -2.13 -10.42 10.73
C ASP A 207 -1.48 -11.16 9.55
N GLY A 208 -0.57 -12.11 9.77
CA GLY A 208 0.10 -12.86 8.70
C GLY A 208 1.60 -13.01 8.96
N ASP A 209 2.30 -13.82 8.17
CA ASP A 209 3.76 -13.90 8.26
C ASP A 209 4.38 -12.81 7.35
N ASP A 210 4.66 -11.62 7.90
CA ASP A 210 5.03 -10.43 7.11
C ASP A 210 6.53 -10.29 6.83
N LEU A 211 6.88 -9.62 5.73
CA LEU A 211 8.24 -9.25 5.37
C LEU A 211 8.40 -7.73 5.27
N ILE A 212 9.05 -7.13 6.27
CA ILE A 212 9.17 -5.68 6.40
C ILE A 212 10.60 -5.22 6.16
N PHE A 213 10.77 -4.25 5.26
CA PHE A 213 12.00 -3.52 5.00
C PHE A 213 11.78 -2.02 5.25
N ALA A 214 12.08 -1.53 6.45
CA ALA A 214 11.97 -0.11 6.78
C ALA A 214 13.01 0.75 6.02
N ASN A 215 14.20 0.17 5.78
CA ASN A 215 15.32 0.71 5.01
C ASN A 215 16.06 1.86 5.69
N GLY A 216 15.56 3.09 5.64
CA GLY A 216 16.27 4.21 6.25
C GLY A 216 15.31 5.28 6.68
N GLY A 217 15.55 5.83 7.85
CA GLY A 217 14.58 6.64 8.55
C GLY A 217 14.77 6.41 10.04
N GLU A 218 14.12 7.18 10.89
CA GLU A 218 13.93 6.76 12.28
C GLU A 218 12.55 6.11 12.34
N ASP A 219 12.49 4.81 12.06
CA ASP A 219 11.24 4.14 11.72
C ASP A 219 10.53 3.61 12.97
N THR A 220 9.20 3.53 12.93
CA THR A 220 8.41 2.79 13.92
C THR A 220 7.74 1.61 13.25
N ILE A 221 8.10 0.40 13.68
CA ILE A 221 7.74 -0.86 13.03
C ILE A 221 7.02 -1.75 14.03
N ILE A 222 5.87 -2.27 13.62
CA ILE A 222 5.10 -3.27 14.36
C ILE A 222 4.83 -4.41 13.37
N GLY A 223 5.35 -5.61 13.64
CA GLY A 223 5.08 -6.81 12.83
C GLY A 223 3.60 -7.16 12.90
N GLY A 224 3.12 -7.48 14.11
CA GLY A 224 1.69 -7.70 14.36
C GLY A 224 1.47 -9.10 14.88
N GLY A 225 0.69 -9.92 14.19
CA GLY A 225 0.47 -11.31 14.56
C GLY A 225 0.87 -12.26 13.44
N GLY A 226 1.69 -13.26 13.73
CA GLY A 226 2.31 -14.14 12.75
C GLY A 226 3.82 -14.15 12.94
N ASN A 227 4.56 -14.91 12.14
CA ASN A 227 6.02 -15.01 12.28
C ASN A 227 6.69 -14.05 11.29
N ASP A 228 7.00 -12.86 11.77
CA ASP A 228 7.41 -11.76 10.92
C ASP A 228 8.92 -11.77 10.68
N THR A 229 9.33 -11.26 9.53
CA THR A 229 10.74 -10.96 9.23
C THR A 229 10.91 -9.46 9.04
N ILE A 230 11.61 -8.82 9.97
CA ILE A 230 11.75 -7.37 10.02
C ILE A 230 13.21 -6.97 9.77
N TYR A 231 13.44 -6.05 8.86
CA TYR A 231 14.70 -5.36 8.65
C TYR A 231 14.52 -3.88 9.00
N GLY A 232 15.02 -3.45 10.17
CA GLY A 232 14.92 -2.06 10.68
C GLY A 232 15.63 -1.09 9.74
N GLY A 233 16.93 -1.29 9.54
CA GLY A 233 17.64 -0.63 8.46
C GLY A 233 18.71 0.32 8.96
N SER A 234 18.53 1.62 8.80
CA SER A 234 19.56 2.60 9.19
C SER A 234 18.95 3.75 9.98
N GLN A 235 19.68 4.15 11.03
CA GLN A 235 19.29 5.14 12.05
C GLN A 235 18.47 4.49 13.16
N ALA A 236 17.98 5.28 14.10
CA ALA A 236 17.41 4.76 15.34
C ALA A 236 15.95 4.34 15.13
N ASP A 237 15.72 3.03 15.11
CA ASP A 237 14.39 2.48 14.86
C ASP A 237 13.71 2.01 16.16
N GLN A 238 12.38 2.03 16.17
CA GLN A 238 11.55 1.38 17.18
C GLN A 238 10.90 0.15 16.55
N ILE A 239 11.23 -1.04 17.04
CA ILE A 239 10.81 -2.31 16.44
C ILE A 239 10.05 -3.14 17.47
N PHE A 240 8.83 -3.53 17.11
CA PHE A 240 7.99 -4.45 17.86
C PHE A 240 7.66 -5.64 16.95
N GLY A 241 8.09 -6.86 17.30
CA GLY A 241 7.75 -8.07 16.54
C GLY A 241 6.26 -8.36 16.62
N GLY A 242 5.78 -8.66 17.83
CA GLY A 242 4.35 -8.83 18.09
C GLY A 242 4.03 -10.21 18.62
N ASP A 243 3.02 -10.88 18.07
CA ASP A 243 2.67 -12.26 18.42
C ASP A 243 3.27 -13.23 17.40
N GLY A 244 4.24 -14.06 17.76
CA GLY A 244 4.77 -15.03 16.80
C GLY A 244 6.15 -15.56 17.12
N ASN A 245 6.91 -15.97 16.11
CA ASN A 245 8.32 -16.27 16.29
C ASN A 245 9.08 -15.46 15.24
N ASP A 246 9.44 -14.26 15.63
CA ASP A 246 9.86 -13.23 14.71
C ASP A 246 11.36 -13.30 14.45
N LEU A 247 11.76 -12.83 13.27
CA LEU A 247 13.14 -12.68 12.87
C LEU A 247 13.44 -11.20 12.64
N ILE A 248 14.11 -10.58 13.60
CA ILE A 248 14.37 -9.14 13.59
C ILE A 248 15.84 -8.88 13.28
N TYR A 249 16.11 -8.11 12.23
CA TYR A 249 17.41 -7.56 11.88
C TYR A 249 17.41 -6.05 12.10
N ALA A 250 17.94 -5.60 13.23
CA ALA A 250 18.00 -4.18 13.58
C ALA A 250 18.87 -3.38 12.60
N ASN A 251 19.95 -4.01 12.11
CA ASN A 251 20.95 -3.39 11.24
C ASN A 251 21.69 -2.22 11.92
N GLY A 252 21.68 -0.99 11.41
CA GLY A 252 22.51 0.09 11.96
C GLY A 252 21.67 1.14 12.66
N GLY A 253 21.97 1.50 13.89
CA GLY A 253 21.10 2.40 14.63
C GLY A 253 21.24 2.27 16.13
N ASP A 254 20.77 3.29 16.83
CA ASP A 254 20.53 3.21 18.28
C ASP A 254 19.07 2.75 18.47
N ASP A 255 18.82 1.46 18.28
CA ASP A 255 17.45 0.94 18.15
C ASP A 255 16.78 0.67 19.50
N LEU A 256 15.46 0.64 19.50
CA LEU A 256 14.62 0.13 20.58
C LEU A 256 13.84 -1.08 20.08
N ILE A 257 14.10 -2.27 20.63
CA ILE A 257 13.54 -3.52 20.11
C ILE A 257 12.77 -4.26 21.20
N ASN A 258 11.58 -4.75 20.86
CA ASN A 258 10.80 -5.69 21.64
C ASN A 258 10.34 -6.84 20.71
N GLY A 259 10.72 -8.08 21.02
CA GLY A 259 10.29 -9.26 20.27
C GLY A 259 8.79 -9.46 20.36
N GLY A 260 8.26 -9.46 21.59
CA GLY A 260 6.85 -9.69 21.85
C GLY A 260 6.61 -11.15 22.23
N ASN A 261 5.40 -11.65 22.02
CA ASN A 261 5.05 -13.01 22.42
C ASN A 261 5.68 -14.04 21.47
N GLY A 262 6.14 -15.16 22.05
CA GLY A 262 6.67 -16.31 21.34
C GLY A 262 8.20 -16.34 21.30
N ILE A 263 8.82 -16.93 20.29
CA ILE A 263 10.27 -17.23 20.30
C ILE A 263 10.98 -16.41 19.24
N ASP A 264 11.52 -15.27 19.63
CA ASP A 264 12.05 -14.32 18.65
C ASP A 264 13.55 -14.45 18.46
N ASN A 265 14.02 -14.14 17.27
CA ASN A 265 15.42 -14.17 16.89
C ASN A 265 15.87 -12.79 16.45
N ILE A 266 16.53 -12.09 17.36
CA ILE A 266 16.91 -10.69 17.21
C ILE A 266 18.40 -10.61 16.88
N TRP A 267 18.71 -10.10 15.69
CA TRP A 267 20.04 -9.78 15.22
C TRP A 267 20.27 -8.28 15.34
N LEU A 268 21.06 -7.90 16.33
CA LEU A 268 21.51 -6.52 16.46
C LEU A 268 22.57 -6.21 15.40
N GLY A 269 22.74 -4.93 15.09
CA GLY A 269 23.93 -4.49 14.37
C GLY A 269 24.65 -3.37 15.10
N GLY A 270 25.00 -2.30 14.39
CA GLY A 270 25.90 -1.27 14.94
C GLY A 270 25.14 -0.14 15.60
N GLY A 271 25.55 0.28 16.79
CA GLY A 271 24.95 1.40 17.53
C GLY A 271 24.66 1.02 18.98
N GLU A 272 24.09 1.95 19.75
CA GLU A 272 23.67 1.75 21.14
C GLU A 272 22.22 1.25 21.21
N THR A 273 22.02 -0.05 20.99
CA THR A 273 20.68 -0.66 20.98
C THR A 273 20.14 -0.97 22.38
N VAL A 274 18.88 -0.66 22.62
CA VAL A 274 18.11 -1.09 23.79
C VAL A 274 17.18 -2.23 23.40
N VAL A 275 17.26 -3.35 24.09
CA VAL A 275 16.29 -4.45 23.93
C VAL A 275 15.41 -4.54 25.18
N LEU A 276 14.11 -4.45 24.97
CA LEU A 276 13.05 -4.58 25.97
C LEU A 276 12.38 -5.95 25.80
N ASP A 277 12.70 -6.87 26.70
CA ASP A 277 12.06 -8.20 26.80
C ASP A 277 11.65 -8.34 28.27
N ALA A 278 10.56 -7.68 28.66
CA ALA A 278 10.19 -7.54 30.07
C ALA A 278 8.75 -7.90 30.40
N THR A 279 7.91 -8.25 29.42
CA THR A 279 6.46 -8.39 29.65
C THR A 279 5.73 -9.43 28.81
N ASP A 280 6.38 -10.06 27.84
CA ASP A 280 5.73 -11.00 26.93
C ASP A 280 5.77 -12.46 27.43
N SER A 281 5.03 -13.31 26.72
CA SER A 281 5.03 -14.75 26.93
C SER A 281 5.88 -15.42 25.85
N GLY A 282 7.16 -15.64 26.13
CA GLY A 282 8.09 -16.02 25.07
C GLY A 282 9.48 -16.50 25.49
N TYR A 283 10.31 -16.83 24.50
CA TYR A 283 11.74 -17.17 24.64
C TYR A 283 12.57 -16.49 23.55
N ASP A 284 13.27 -15.40 23.87
CA ASP A 284 14.04 -14.71 22.83
C ASP A 284 15.50 -15.14 22.72
N ILE A 285 16.03 -15.03 21.50
CA ILE A 285 17.42 -15.27 21.13
C ILE A 285 18.01 -13.99 20.56
N ILE A 286 18.91 -13.36 21.31
CA ILE A 286 19.59 -12.13 20.90
C ILE A 286 21.00 -12.47 20.40
N ASN A 287 21.31 -12.01 19.19
CA ASN A 287 22.56 -12.22 18.46
C ASN A 287 23.27 -10.90 18.16
N ASN A 288 24.59 -10.98 18.00
CA ASN A 288 25.46 -9.93 17.46
C ASN A 288 25.53 -8.60 18.25
N PHE A 289 25.28 -8.62 19.56
CA PHE A 289 25.41 -7.44 20.41
C PHE A 289 26.87 -7.02 20.68
N GLN A 290 27.11 -5.71 20.86
CA GLN A 290 28.43 -5.15 21.20
C GLN A 290 28.49 -4.67 22.67
N LEU A 291 29.62 -4.96 23.31
CA LEU A 291 29.85 -4.61 24.72
C LEU A 291 29.91 -3.11 24.97
N GLY A 292 29.11 -2.65 25.92
CA GLY A 292 29.05 -1.24 26.31
C GLY A 292 28.27 -0.36 25.34
N GLN A 293 27.60 -0.96 24.36
CA GLN A 293 26.68 -0.26 23.45
C GLN A 293 25.27 -0.82 23.59
N THR A 294 25.10 -2.10 23.89
CA THR A 294 23.77 -2.68 24.10
C THR A 294 23.32 -2.60 25.56
N THR A 295 22.12 -2.05 25.79
CA THR A 295 21.43 -2.10 27.09
C THR A 295 20.28 -3.09 27.04
N PHE A 296 20.30 -4.08 27.94
CA PHE A 296 19.18 -5.02 28.10
C PHE A 296 18.29 -4.59 29.27
N VAL A 297 17.01 -4.41 29.00
CA VAL A 297 15.97 -4.24 30.04
C VAL A 297 15.18 -5.54 30.08
N VAL A 298 15.57 -6.41 31.02
CA VAL A 298 15.11 -7.80 31.06
C VAL A 298 14.09 -8.04 32.18
N GLY A 299 12.97 -8.70 31.81
CA GLY A 299 12.08 -9.46 32.69
C GLY A 299 12.37 -10.96 32.62
N ASP A 300 12.40 -11.58 31.43
CA ASP A 300 12.43 -13.05 31.24
C ASP A 300 13.42 -13.58 30.15
N VAL A 301 14.50 -12.87 29.79
CA VAL A 301 15.54 -13.36 28.84
C VAL A 301 16.25 -14.62 29.37
N ASN A 302 16.18 -15.71 28.60
CA ASN A 302 16.72 -17.02 28.99
C ASN A 302 18.03 -17.43 28.28
N THR A 303 18.32 -16.94 27.06
CA THR A 303 19.57 -17.27 26.32
C THR A 303 20.17 -16.04 25.62
N LEU A 304 21.41 -15.69 25.95
CA LEU A 304 22.17 -14.66 25.23
C LEU A 304 23.30 -15.30 24.40
N SER A 305 23.40 -14.94 23.12
CA SER A 305 24.46 -15.40 22.20
C SER A 305 25.39 -14.24 21.82
N PHE A 306 26.71 -14.47 21.90
CA PHE A 306 27.74 -13.46 21.69
C PHE A 306 28.24 -13.49 20.23
N ALA A 307 28.57 -12.33 19.66
CA ALA A 307 29.39 -12.28 18.45
C ALA A 307 30.78 -12.89 18.71
N ASP A 308 31.34 -13.58 17.70
CA ASP A 308 32.70 -14.14 17.78
C ASP A 308 33.70 -13.03 18.11
N GLY A 309 34.41 -13.17 19.24
CA GLY A 309 35.45 -12.24 19.70
C GLY A 309 35.07 -11.26 20.82
N ALA A 310 33.83 -11.26 21.34
CA ALA A 310 33.44 -10.38 22.45
C ALA A 310 33.86 -10.94 23.84
N ASN A 311 34.55 -10.11 24.64
CA ASN A 311 34.98 -10.44 26.00
C ASN A 311 33.96 -9.97 27.05
N GLY A 312 32.83 -10.67 27.18
CA GLY A 312 31.86 -10.49 28.28
C GLY A 312 30.52 -9.80 27.93
N ALA A 313 29.65 -9.57 28.92
CA ALA A 313 28.38 -8.82 28.87
C ALA A 313 27.97 -8.30 30.25
N GLU A 314 27.20 -7.21 30.30
CA GLU A 314 26.55 -6.73 31.53
C GLU A 314 25.03 -6.83 31.37
N ILE A 315 24.35 -7.42 32.37
CA ILE A 315 22.90 -7.62 32.40
C ILE A 315 22.34 -6.75 33.51
N TYR A 316 21.29 -5.97 33.26
CA TYR A 316 20.70 -5.06 34.24
C TYR A 316 19.23 -5.42 34.54
N GLN A 317 18.79 -5.23 35.78
CA GLN A 317 17.39 -5.35 36.23
C GLN A 317 16.99 -4.14 37.08
N GLY A 318 15.96 -3.40 36.65
CA GLY A 318 15.49 -2.20 37.37
C GLY A 318 16.56 -1.12 37.55
N GLY A 319 17.46 -0.97 36.57
CA GLY A 319 18.59 -0.03 36.62
C GLY A 319 19.79 -0.49 37.45
N ASN A 320 19.77 -1.70 38.01
CA ASN A 320 20.89 -2.28 38.75
C ASN A 320 21.59 -3.35 37.92
N LEU A 321 22.93 -3.37 37.94
CA LEU A 321 23.72 -4.43 37.32
C LEU A 321 23.42 -5.77 38.02
N LEU A 322 22.78 -6.69 37.31
CA LEU A 322 22.40 -8.02 37.76
C LEU A 322 23.55 -9.03 37.59
N ALA A 323 24.23 -9.00 36.44
CA ALA A 323 25.32 -9.93 36.16
C ALA A 323 26.36 -9.34 35.20
N THR A 324 27.60 -9.80 35.34
CA THR A 324 28.65 -9.60 34.33
C THR A 324 29.07 -10.97 33.82
N VAL A 325 28.82 -11.26 32.54
CA VAL A 325 29.32 -12.46 31.88
C VAL A 325 30.75 -12.19 31.42
N SER A 326 31.65 -13.14 31.61
CA SER A 326 32.98 -13.14 31.00
C SER A 326 33.39 -14.59 30.71
N TRP A 327 33.87 -14.88 29.49
CA TRP A 327 34.26 -16.25 29.14
C TRP A 327 35.63 -16.59 29.75
N GLN A 328 35.65 -17.54 30.68
CA GLN A 328 36.71 -18.54 30.77
C GLN A 328 36.15 -19.89 30.34
N THR A 329 36.40 -20.24 29.07
CA THR A 329 36.32 -21.57 28.43
C THR A 329 35.16 -22.52 28.82
N ALA A 330 34.25 -22.69 27.86
CA ALA A 330 33.53 -23.93 27.55
C ALA A 330 32.90 -24.71 28.74
N SER A 331 31.67 -24.33 29.09
CA SER A 331 30.66 -25.32 29.46
C SER A 331 29.28 -24.75 29.14
N THR A 332 28.50 -25.53 28.39
CA THR A 332 27.05 -25.39 28.16
C THR A 332 26.33 -24.74 29.34
N PHE A 333 25.73 -23.58 29.14
CA PHE A 333 24.72 -23.03 30.04
C PHE A 333 23.42 -23.78 29.76
N ALA A 334 23.25 -24.91 30.44
CA ALA A 334 21.95 -25.52 30.63
C ALA A 334 21.72 -25.44 32.13
N ASN A 335 20.85 -24.53 32.58
CA ASN A 335 20.09 -24.67 33.82
C ASN A 335 18.97 -23.63 33.87
N ASN A 336 17.74 -24.15 33.77
CA ASN A 336 16.52 -23.67 34.40
C ASN A 336 16.64 -22.34 35.17
N VAL A 337 16.05 -21.29 34.63
CA VAL A 337 15.72 -20.05 35.35
C VAL A 337 14.49 -20.32 36.21
N ASN A 338 14.68 -21.15 37.24
CA ASN A 338 13.74 -21.40 38.32
C ASN A 338 14.60 -21.63 39.56
N ASP A 339 15.19 -20.56 40.10
CA ASP A 339 15.54 -20.38 41.52
C ASP A 339 16.61 -19.30 41.66
N ILE A 340 16.20 -18.05 41.90
CA ILE A 340 16.89 -17.16 42.85
C ILE A 340 15.84 -16.43 43.68
N PHE A 341 15.41 -17.05 44.79
CA PHE A 341 15.06 -16.32 46.01
C PHE A 341 16.37 -15.99 46.74
N VAL A 342 16.65 -14.72 46.98
CA VAL A 342 16.58 -13.96 48.26
C VAL A 342 17.29 -12.62 48.04
#